data_AF-A0A933ST98-F1
#
_entry.id   AF-A0A933ST98-F1
#
_cell.length_a   1.000
_cell.length_b   1.000
_cell.length_c   1.000
_cell.angle_alpha   90.00
_cell.angle_beta   90.00
_cell.angle_gamma   90.00
#
_symmetry.space_group_name_H-M   'P 1'
#
loop_
_entity.id
_entity.type
_entity.pdbx_description
1 polymer ?
#
loop_
_entity_poly.entity_id
_entity_poly.type
_entity_poly.pdbx_seq_one_letter_code
_entity_poly.pdbx_strand_id
1 'polypeptide(L)' 'MDDILKIITLAHVGLIFNLVGTIFVAFSFGKNPGEANQEDETGRIIYLASFLYPGLFRCGLALMGVGFILQLLA' A
#
# COMPACT_ATOMS: atom_id res chain seq x y z
N MET A 1 -1.04 11.43 32.22
CA MET A 1 -0.10 10.35 31.82
C MET A 1 -0.81 9.33 30.93
N ASP A 2 -2.02 8.91 31.32
CA ASP A 2 -2.83 7.96 30.56
C ASP A 2 -3.23 8.46 29.16
N ASP A 3 -3.54 9.75 29.00
CA ASP A 3 -3.92 10.29 27.69
C ASP A 3 -2.75 10.36 26.72
N ILE A 4 -1.54 10.68 27.21
CA ILE A 4 -0.31 10.66 26.39
C ILE A 4 -0.03 9.22 25.91
N LEU A 5 -0.21 8.23 26.79
CA LEU A 5 -0.02 6.83 26.43
C LEU A 5 -1.05 6.36 25.38
N LYS A 6 -2.31 6.79 25.50
CA LYS A 6 -3.36 6.50 24.51
C LYS A 6 -3.07 7.12 23.16
N ILE A 7 -2.66 8.39 23.13
CA ILE A 7 -2.26 9.12 21.92
C ILE A 7 -1.13 8.38 21.20
N ILE A 8 -0.06 8.04 21.94
CA ILE A 8 1.09 7.32 21.39
C ILE A 8 0.64 5.97 20.82
N THR A 9 -0.20 5.23 21.55
CA THR A 9 -0.69 3.92 21.11
C THR A 9 -1.52 4.04 19.84
N LEU A 10 -2.42 5.02 19.78
CA LEU A 10 -3.30 5.25 18.63
C LEU A 10 -2.50 5.63 17.37
N ALA A 11 -1.49 6.49 17.52
CA ALA A 11 -0.58 6.85 16.44
C ALA A 11 0.21 5.64 15.90
N HIS A 12 0.70 4.76 16.79
CA HIS A 12 1.43 3.54 16.39
C HIS A 12 0.52 2.55 15.68
N VAL A 13 -0.70 2.34 16.18
CA VAL A 13 -1.69 1.47 15.52
C VAL A 13 -2.02 2.01 14.13
N GLY A 14 -2.23 3.32 14.00
CA GLY A 14 -2.45 3.96 12.70
C GLY A 14 -1.28 3.78 11.73
N LEU A 15 -0.04 3.86 12.23
CA LEU A 15 1.17 3.63 11.43
C LEU A 15 1.26 2.18 10.94
N ILE A 16 0.90 1.21 11.78
CA ILE A 16 0.85 -0.21 11.39
C ILE A 16 -0.19 -0.43 10.28
N PHE A 17 -1.38 0.14 10.41
CA PHE A 17 -2.42 0.05 9.38
C PHE A 17 -1.96 0.63 8.05
N ASN A 18 -1.29 1.79 8.07
CA ASN A 18 -0.73 2.41 6.87
C ASN A 18 0.36 1.56 6.23
N LEU A 19 1.25 0.96 7.03
CA LEU A 19 2.30 0.07 6.54
C LEU A 19 1.71 -1.16 5.87
N VAL A 20 0.79 -1.87 6.54
CA VAL A 20 0.13 -3.07 6.00
C VAL A 20 -0.67 -2.72 4.75
N GLY A 21 -1.40 -1.60 4.77
CA GLY A 21 -2.16 -1.14 3.61
C GLY A 21 -1.28 -0.82 2.40
N THR A 22 -0.13 -0.19 2.62
CA THR A 22 0.87 0.08 1.57
C THR A 22 1.42 -1.21 0.98
N ILE A 23 1.72 -2.21 1.83
CA ILE A 23 2.17 -3.54 1.39
C ILE A 23 1.10 -4.21 0.51
N PHE A 24 -0.17 -4.11 0.88
CA PHE A 24 -1.27 -4.68 0.10
C PHE A 24 -1.44 -3.99 -1.26
N VAL A 25 -1.30 -2.66 -1.30
CA VAL A 25 -1.28 -1.92 -2.56
C VAL A 25 -0.10 -2.35 -3.41
N ALA A 26 1.11 -2.45 -2.86
CA ALA A 26 2.29 -2.87 -3.61
C ALA A 26 2.12 -4.27 -4.23
N PHE A 27 1.63 -5.24 -3.45
CA PHE A 27 1.39 -6.61 -3.94
C PHE A 27 0.15 -6.75 -4.81
N SER A 28 -0.72 -5.74 -4.88
CA SER A 28 -1.82 -5.72 -5.84
C SER A 28 -1.35 -5.53 -7.29
N PHE A 29 -0.13 -5.00 -7.46
CA PHE A 29 0.55 -4.87 -8.73
C PHE A 29 1.62 -5.96 -8.88
N GLY A 30 1.84 -6.40 -10.11
CA GLY A 30 2.92 -7.33 -10.43
C GLY A 30 3.25 -7.33 -11.91
N LYS A 31 4.10 -8.26 -12.33
CA LYS A 31 4.50 -8.38 -13.73
C LYS A 31 3.27 -8.66 -14.61
N ASN A 32 3.07 -7.92 -15.69
CA ASN A 32 2.03 -8.24 -16.68
C ASN A 32 2.31 -9.62 -17.30
N PRO A 33 1.47 -10.64 -17.09
CA PRO A 33 1.63 -11.93 -17.76
C PRO A 33 1.16 -11.90 -19.23
N GLY A 34 0.47 -10.84 -19.66
CA GLY A 34 -0.15 -10.68 -20.98
C GLY A 34 0.60 -9.78 -21.96
N GLU A 35 1.93 -9.88 -22.03
CA GLU A 35 2.73 -9.40 -23.18
C GLU A 35 2.98 -7.89 -23.38
N ALA A 36 2.35 -6.98 -22.61
CA ALA A 36 2.68 -5.55 -22.73
C ALA A 36 4.05 -5.23 -22.11
N ASN A 37 5.08 -5.32 -22.95
CA ASN A 37 6.45 -4.97 -22.65
C ASN A 37 6.87 -3.81 -23.55
N GLN A 38 7.72 -2.93 -23.02
CA GLN A 38 8.36 -1.89 -23.81
C GLN A 38 9.84 -2.22 -23.95
N GLU A 39 10.36 -2.16 -25.17
CA GLU A 39 11.79 -2.25 -25.41
C GLU A 39 12.40 -0.85 -25.32
N ASP A 40 13.42 -0.70 -24.47
CA ASP A 40 14.19 0.54 -24.33
C ASP A 40 15.16 0.73 -25.51
N GLU A 41 15.72 1.93 -25.67
CA GLU A 41 16.73 2.27 -26.69
C GLU A 41 17.99 1.40 -26.61
N THR A 42 18.20 0.74 -25.46
CA THR A 42 19.30 -0.19 -25.18
C THR A 42 18.97 -1.66 -25.45
N GLY A 43 17.77 -1.97 -25.97
CA GLY A 43 17.29 -3.34 -26.23
C GLY A 43 16.83 -4.09 -24.98
N ARG A 44 16.60 -3.39 -23.86
CA ARG A 44 16.14 -3.98 -22.60
C ARG A 44 14.62 -4.07 -22.58
N ILE A 45 14.09 -5.23 -22.20
CA ILE A 45 12.65 -5.44 -22.04
C ILE A 45 12.20 -4.93 -20.67
N ILE A 46 11.38 -3.87 -20.67
CA ILE A 46 10.73 -3.31 -19.49
C ILE A 46 9.32 -3.87 -19.40
N TYR A 47 9.05 -4.61 -18.33
CA TYR A 47 7.72 -5.15 -18.05
C TYR A 47 6.88 -4.08 -17.36
N LEU A 48 5.72 -3.76 -17.92
CA LEU A 48 4.78 -2.88 -17.23
C LEU A 48 4.15 -3.60 -16.04
N ALA A 49 4.04 -2.87 -14.92
CA ALA A 49 3.29 -3.33 -13.77
C ALA A 49 1.80 -3.42 -14.15
N SER A 50 1.19 -4.59 -13.94
CA SER A 50 -0.23 -4.83 -14.14
C SER A 50 -0.97 -4.88 -12.83
N PHE A 51 -2.21 -4.45 -12.88
CA PHE A 51 -3.13 -4.49 -11.76
C PHE A 51 -3.73 -5.90 -11.63
N LEU A 52 -3.04 -6.76 -10.88
CA LEU A 52 -3.33 -8.19 -10.82
C LEU A 52 -4.43 -8.54 -9.81
N TYR A 53 -4.46 -7.84 -8.67
CA TYR A 53 -5.35 -8.18 -7.57
C TYR A 53 -6.17 -6.97 -7.10
N PRO A 54 -7.28 -6.64 -7.79
CA PRO A 54 -8.13 -5.50 -7.42
C PRO A 54 -8.67 -5.56 -5.99
N GLY A 55 -8.91 -6.77 -5.47
CA GLY A 55 -9.34 -6.96 -4.08
C GLY A 55 -8.26 -6.53 -3.07
N LEU A 56 -7.02 -6.95 -3.28
CA LEU A 56 -5.88 -6.58 -2.43
C LEU A 56 -5.66 -5.06 -2.44
N PHE A 57 -5.80 -4.43 -3.59
CA PHE A 57 -5.71 -2.97 -3.71
C PHE A 57 -6.77 -2.24 -2.88
N ARG A 58 -8.04 -2.65 -3.00
CA ARG A 58 -9.14 -2.05 -2.23
C ARG A 58 -8.94 -2.24 -0.73
N CYS A 59 -8.54 -3.44 -0.30
CA CYS A 59 -8.20 -3.70 1.09
C CYS A 59 -7.04 -2.81 1.55
N GLY A 60 -5.99 -2.67 0.74
CA GLY A 60 -4.85 -1.82 1.02
C GLY A 60 -5.25 -0.35 1.22
N LEU A 61 -6.04 0.21 0.30
CA LEU A 61 -6.57 1.57 0.43
C LEU A 61 -7.45 1.76 1.67
N ALA A 62 -8.31 0.78 1.98
CA ALA A 62 -9.14 0.85 3.17
C ALA A 62 -8.30 0.86 4.45
N LEU A 63 -7.27 0.01 4.54
CA LEU A 63 -6.34 -0.03 5.67
C LEU A 63 -5.56 1.28 5.81
N MET A 64 -5.08 1.85 4.70
CA MET A 64 -4.43 3.17 4.71
C MET A 64 -5.38 4.29 5.14
N GLY A 65 -6.63 4.26 4.67
CA GLY A 65 -7.64 5.24 5.10
C GLY A 65 -7.89 5.19 6.60
N VAL A 66 -8.09 3.98 7.15
CA VAL A 66 -8.26 3.77 8.60
C VAL A 66 -7.00 4.19 9.36
N GLY A 67 -5.81 3.80 8.90
CA GLY A 67 -4.56 4.14 9.55
C GLY A 67 -4.31 5.66 9.61
N PHE A 68 -4.62 6.37 8.54
CA PHE A 68 -4.56 7.83 8.49
C PHE A 68 -5.57 8.48 9.45
N ILE A 69 -6.81 7.99 9.49
CA ILE A 69 -7.83 8.49 10.45
C ILE A 69 -7.34 8.29 11.89
N LEU A 70 -6.78 7.13 12.22
CA LEU A 70 -6.26 6.87 13.57
C LEU A 70 -5.10 7.80 13.93
N GLN A 71 -4.23 8.13 12.97
CA GLN A 71 -3.16 9.10 13.18
C GLN A 71 -3.66 10.54 13.39
N LEU A 72 -4.77 10.93 12.73
CA LEU A 72 -5.38 12.25 12.92
C LEU A 72 -6.13 12.38 14.26
N LEU A 73 -6.62 11.26 14.79
CA LEU A 73 -7.32 11.20 16.08
C LEU A 73 -6.38 11.03 17.27
N ALA A 74 -5.10 10.75 17.01
CA ALA A 74 -4.04 10.66 18.01
C ALA A 74 -3.55 12.04 18.42
#